data_AF-A0A0T6AWN1-F1
#
_entry.id   AF-A0A0T6AWN1-F1
#
_cell.length_a   1.000
_cell.length_b   1.000
_cell.length_c   1.000
_cell.angle_alpha   90.00
_cell.angle_beta   90.00
_cell.angle_gamma   90.00
#
_symmetry.space_group_name_H-M   'P 1'
#
loop_
_entity.id
_entity.type
_entity.pdbx_description
1 polymer ?
#
loop_
_entity_poly.entity_id
_entity_poly.type
_entity_poly.pdbx_seq_one_letter_code
_entity_poly.pdbx_strand_id
1 'polypeptide(L)'
;MDKKSCIPKFKVEHKNNPTKVPPINGTNRTLRRSKSYSDLKPLKEAMLNTNGRSLFNRPGTSKVGNVKSGSVINLNAKPGSATNLNVQDGLMIGKRPLPTISERSALTKRLKQDPKKDTQKENPAKAPVKVPKLASYDYKGRFNLLSEKHTLLQSNYKNTKQELTLIKNEFETQECKIKELGATNETMKTKNEALLTELYELKKNFTSTLSTLEATKYNLLETKKKYEATEIEKEALNIELNHTKEEHRKNVEELKATEATLSSTRSELSVAVGQLEACKNQLLESESVRRELNDTVQNMKGNIRVFCRVRPSLTNEHDKSLCNINYLDEATLELKSRDGSKNEFMFDKAFPPEASQMELFEDVAGLVQSAVDGYHVCVFAYGQTGSGKTYTMQGENAECSLGKFSILADICSVLYF
;
A
#
# COMPACT_ATOMS: atom_id res chain seq x y z
N MET A 1 33.67 -34.90 -58.54
CA MET A 1 32.72 -33.77 -58.48
C MET A 1 32.37 -33.55 -57.02
N ASP A 2 33.30 -33.00 -56.24
CA ASP A 2 33.35 -31.57 -55.92
C ASP A 2 32.08 -31.06 -55.24
N LYS A 3 32.10 -30.92 -53.91
CA LYS A 3 31.68 -29.67 -53.24
C LYS A 3 32.51 -29.44 -51.97
N LYS A 4 33.16 -28.27 -51.97
CA LYS A 4 34.10 -27.72 -50.99
C LYS A 4 33.37 -27.12 -49.77
N SER A 5 34.14 -27.12 -48.69
CA SER A 5 34.18 -26.24 -47.50
C SER A 5 33.24 -25.03 -47.40
N CYS A 6 32.76 -24.79 -46.17
CA CYS A 6 32.60 -23.46 -45.58
C CYS A 6 32.69 -23.58 -44.04
N ILE A 7 33.83 -23.20 -43.45
CA ILE A 7 34.00 -22.92 -42.02
C ILE A 7 34.32 -21.42 -41.91
N PRO A 8 33.59 -20.64 -41.10
CA PRO A 8 33.81 -19.20 -41.02
C PRO A 8 35.05 -18.85 -40.18
N LYS A 9 35.94 -18.04 -40.77
CA LYS A 9 37.09 -17.42 -40.09
C LYS A 9 36.62 -16.13 -39.39
N PHE A 10 36.68 -16.09 -38.06
CA PHE A 10 36.60 -14.84 -37.30
C PHE A 10 37.98 -14.17 -37.27
N LYS A 11 38.02 -12.93 -37.75
CA LYS A 11 39.21 -12.07 -37.84
C LYS A 11 39.25 -11.20 -36.57
N VAL A 12 40.25 -11.40 -35.71
CA VAL A 12 40.51 -10.54 -34.55
C VAL A 12 41.50 -9.47 -34.98
N GLU A 13 41.04 -8.21 -35.04
CA GLU A 13 41.90 -7.06 -35.25
C GLU A 13 42.54 -6.63 -33.92
N HIS A 14 43.87 -6.69 -33.86
CA HIS A 14 44.67 -6.07 -32.81
C HIS A 14 44.75 -4.55 -33.01
N LYS A 15 44.19 -3.78 -32.09
CA LYS A 15 44.52 -2.36 -31.91
C LYS A 15 45.43 -2.20 -30.70
N ASN A 16 46.71 -1.95 -30.99
CA ASN A 16 47.69 -1.42 -30.04
C ASN A 16 47.33 0.03 -29.68
N ASN A 17 47.31 0.36 -28.39
CA ASN A 17 47.49 1.75 -27.97
C ASN A 17 48.21 1.79 -26.60
N PRO A 18 49.20 2.70 -26.43
CA PRO A 18 50.11 2.66 -25.29
C PRO A 18 49.60 3.41 -24.06
N THR A 19 50.19 3.00 -22.95
CA THR A 19 50.13 3.48 -21.56
C THR A 19 50.11 5.00 -21.34
N LYS A 20 49.31 5.43 -20.35
CA LYS A 20 49.61 6.60 -19.49
C LYS A 20 49.11 6.32 -18.07
N VAL A 21 50.06 6.16 -17.14
CA VAL A 21 49.86 6.06 -15.68
C VAL A 21 50.08 7.45 -15.07
N PRO A 22 49.23 7.96 -14.17
CA PRO A 22 49.56 9.12 -13.35
C PRO A 22 50.11 8.70 -11.96
N PRO A 23 50.89 9.57 -11.30
CA PRO A 23 51.77 9.18 -10.21
C PRO A 23 51.08 9.09 -8.85
N ILE A 24 51.69 8.27 -7.99
CA ILE A 24 51.37 8.02 -6.59
C ILE A 24 51.85 9.20 -5.75
N ASN A 25 50.94 9.86 -5.02
CA ASN A 25 51.28 10.72 -3.89
C ASN A 25 50.68 10.10 -2.61
N GLY A 26 51.56 9.72 -1.70
CA GLY A 26 51.21 9.11 -0.43
C GLY A 26 50.76 10.13 0.61
N THR A 27 49.72 9.78 1.37
CA THR A 27 49.52 10.27 2.73
C THR A 27 48.99 9.15 3.60
N ASN A 28 49.77 8.80 4.62
CA ASN A 28 49.43 7.89 5.71
C ASN A 28 48.13 8.31 6.41
N ARG A 29 47.12 7.44 6.43
CA ARG A 29 46.06 7.44 7.46
C ARG A 29 45.63 6.02 7.82
N THR A 30 46.14 5.57 8.96
CA THR A 30 45.56 4.61 9.93
C THR A 30 44.33 3.81 9.49
N LEU A 31 44.54 2.50 9.33
CA LEU A 31 43.52 1.44 9.30
C LEU A 31 42.65 1.48 10.57
N ARG A 32 41.37 1.86 10.45
CA ARG A 32 40.33 1.52 11.43
C ARG A 32 39.57 0.28 10.96
N ARG A 33 39.78 -0.80 11.69
CA ARG A 33 39.06 -2.07 11.69
C ARG A 33 37.53 -1.83 11.70
N SER A 34 36.80 -2.32 10.71
CA SER A 34 35.33 -2.31 10.73
C SER A 34 34.81 -3.29 11.79
N LYS A 35 33.84 -2.80 12.56
CA LYS A 35 33.22 -3.48 13.70
C LYS A 35 32.26 -4.59 13.25
N SER A 36 32.20 -5.66 14.04
CA SER A 36 31.26 -6.77 13.92
C SER A 36 29.81 -6.36 14.22
N TYR A 37 28.88 -7.17 13.74
CA TYR A 37 27.41 -7.04 13.73
C TYR A 37 26.72 -7.01 15.12
N SER A 38 27.42 -6.61 16.19
CA SER A 38 26.92 -6.69 17.58
C SER A 38 26.73 -5.34 18.28
N ASP A 39 26.87 -4.20 17.57
CA ASP A 39 26.88 -2.85 18.19
C ASP A 39 25.61 -1.99 17.95
N LEU A 40 24.48 -2.56 17.52
CA LEU A 40 23.22 -1.79 17.36
C LEU A 40 22.22 -2.11 18.48
N LYS A 41 22.07 -1.20 19.44
CA LYS A 41 20.91 -1.14 20.34
C LYS A 41 19.66 -0.70 19.55
N PRO A 42 18.47 -1.29 19.80
CA PRO A 42 17.25 -0.89 19.11
C PRO A 42 16.72 0.47 19.60
N LEU A 43 16.56 1.41 18.67
CA LEU A 43 15.82 2.66 18.86
C LEU A 43 14.33 2.37 18.91
N LYS A 44 13.77 2.31 20.13
CA LYS A 44 12.32 2.33 20.36
C LYS A 44 12.03 3.17 21.60
N GLU A 45 12.16 4.49 21.50
CA GLU A 45 11.56 5.49 22.40
C GLU A 45 12.06 6.89 22.01
N ALA A 46 11.38 7.56 21.08
CA ALA A 46 11.50 9.00 20.86
C ALA A 46 10.36 9.50 19.97
N MET A 47 9.13 9.54 20.51
CA MET A 47 8.01 10.31 19.92
C MET A 47 6.90 10.55 20.97
N LEU A 48 7.26 10.81 22.23
CA LEU A 48 6.33 11.39 23.23
C LEU A 48 7.13 12.27 24.18
N ASN A 49 7.29 13.55 23.81
CA ASN A 49 7.21 14.73 24.68
C ASN A 49 7.98 15.91 24.08
N THR A 50 7.27 16.96 23.69
CA THR A 50 7.54 18.35 24.11
C THR A 50 6.39 19.28 23.65
N ASN A 51 5.44 19.48 24.56
CA ASN A 51 4.84 20.74 25.00
C ASN A 51 4.45 21.83 23.99
N GLY A 52 3.13 22.08 23.94
CA GLY A 52 2.51 23.40 23.78
C GLY A 52 1.37 23.59 24.80
N ARG A 53 1.60 24.43 25.81
CA ARG A 53 0.64 25.01 26.79
C ARG A 53 -0.48 25.77 26.06
N SER A 54 -1.67 26.09 26.57
CA SER A 54 -2.46 25.91 27.81
C SER A 54 -3.87 26.49 27.52
N LEU A 55 -4.98 26.14 28.19
CA LEU A 55 -5.49 26.79 29.42
C LEU A 55 -6.97 26.37 29.66
N PHE A 56 -7.38 26.38 30.94
CA PHE A 56 -8.74 26.43 31.51
C PHE A 56 -9.61 25.15 31.70
N ASN A 57 -9.57 24.69 32.96
CA ASN A 57 -10.65 24.30 33.89
C ASN A 57 -11.75 23.27 33.53
N ARG A 58 -11.71 22.16 34.29
CA ARG A 58 -12.85 21.39 34.81
C ARG A 58 -13.57 22.17 35.94
N PRO A 59 -14.83 21.82 36.26
CA PRO A 59 -15.14 20.90 37.37
C PRO A 59 -16.16 19.81 36.94
N GLY A 60 -16.03 18.55 37.37
CA GLY A 60 -16.76 17.97 38.51
C GLY A 60 -18.15 17.46 38.05
N THR A 61 -18.72 16.31 38.38
CA THR A 61 -18.61 15.39 39.52
C THR A 61 -19.50 14.15 39.23
N SER A 62 -19.18 12.98 39.82
CA SER A 62 -20.09 11.88 40.26
C SER A 62 -21.00 11.16 39.23
N LYS A 63 -21.50 9.93 39.38
CA LYS A 63 -21.30 8.71 40.20
C LYS A 63 -22.45 7.78 39.72
N VAL A 64 -22.26 6.45 39.80
CA VAL A 64 -23.34 5.41 39.91
C VAL A 64 -24.11 5.16 38.60
N GLY A 65 -24.47 3.94 38.19
CA GLY A 65 -24.42 2.64 38.83
C GLY A 65 -24.85 1.54 37.86
N ASN A 66 -24.58 0.33 38.35
CA ASN A 66 -24.65 -0.99 37.75
C ASN A 66 -26.04 -1.48 37.25
N VAL A 67 -25.99 -2.45 36.33
CA VAL A 67 -26.68 -3.79 36.36
C VAL A 67 -27.87 -4.10 35.41
N LYS A 68 -27.59 -5.12 34.55
CA LYS A 68 -28.39 -6.26 34.00
C LYS A 68 -29.68 -5.92 33.22
N SER A 69 -30.15 -6.64 32.21
CA SER A 69 -30.12 -8.03 31.70
C SER A 69 -30.74 -7.94 30.28
N GLY A 70 -30.55 -8.79 29.26
CA GLY A 70 -30.40 -10.24 29.19
C GLY A 70 -31.14 -10.70 27.91
N SER A 71 -30.58 -11.73 27.26
CA SER A 71 -31.18 -12.67 26.31
C SER A 71 -31.78 -12.19 24.97
N VAL A 72 -31.14 -12.69 23.91
CA VAL A 72 -31.61 -12.73 22.51
C VAL A 72 -31.89 -14.19 22.15
N ILE A 73 -33.12 -14.50 21.76
CA ILE A 73 -33.50 -15.69 20.96
C ILE A 73 -34.62 -15.20 20.02
N ASN A 74 -34.32 -14.83 18.77
CA ASN A 74 -34.32 -15.65 17.55
C ASN A 74 -35.74 -16.11 17.15
N LEU A 75 -36.19 -15.71 15.94
CA LEU A 75 -36.61 -16.61 14.86
C LEU A 75 -37.14 -15.79 13.65
N ASN A 76 -36.54 -16.09 12.50
CA ASN A 76 -36.94 -15.69 11.16
C ASN A 76 -38.32 -16.26 10.79
N ALA A 77 -39.09 -15.50 9.99
CA ALA A 77 -39.93 -16.06 8.93
C ALA A 77 -40.21 -14.98 7.85
N LYS A 78 -39.62 -15.17 6.66
CA LYS A 78 -40.12 -14.68 5.36
C LYS A 78 -41.09 -15.75 4.82
N PRO A 79 -42.11 -15.44 4.02
CA PRO A 79 -41.98 -15.09 2.58
C PRO A 79 -42.98 -13.97 2.19
N GLY A 80 -43.06 -13.37 1.01
CA GLY A 80 -42.53 -13.58 -0.32
C GLY A 80 -43.54 -12.94 -1.29
N SER A 81 -43.03 -12.20 -2.29
CA SER A 81 -43.63 -11.86 -3.59
C SER A 81 -45.05 -11.25 -3.67
N ALA A 82 -45.16 -10.03 -4.21
CA ALA A 82 -45.63 -9.83 -5.59
C ALA A 82 -45.94 -8.35 -5.92
N THR A 83 -45.43 -7.95 -7.10
CA THR A 83 -45.97 -6.99 -8.07
C THR A 83 -46.04 -5.49 -7.75
N ASN A 84 -45.22 -4.77 -8.53
CA ASN A 84 -45.30 -3.34 -8.86
C ASN A 84 -46.64 -2.95 -9.47
N LEU A 85 -47.18 -1.79 -9.06
CA LEU A 85 -47.85 -0.86 -9.96
C LEU A 85 -47.41 0.57 -9.61
N ASN A 86 -46.88 1.22 -10.63
CA ASN A 86 -46.43 2.60 -10.71
C ASN A 86 -47.64 3.51 -10.93
N VAL A 87 -47.74 4.66 -10.23
CA VAL A 87 -48.56 5.79 -10.68
C VAL A 87 -47.82 7.09 -10.36
N GLN A 88 -47.53 7.82 -11.44
CA GLN A 88 -46.99 9.17 -11.49
C GLN A 88 -48.02 10.24 -11.10
N ASP A 89 -47.47 11.39 -10.76
CA ASP A 89 -48.09 12.70 -10.50
C ASP A 89 -49.20 13.14 -11.46
N GLY A 90 -50.12 13.95 -10.95
CA GLY A 90 -51.13 14.65 -11.76
C GLY A 90 -52.12 15.49 -10.93
N LEU A 91 -51.73 16.72 -10.63
CA LEU A 91 -52.51 17.78 -9.97
C LEU A 91 -53.68 18.28 -10.86
N MET A 92 -54.92 18.37 -10.33
CA MET A 92 -55.91 19.42 -10.71
C MET A 92 -57.03 19.59 -9.65
N ILE A 93 -56.95 20.72 -8.95
CA ILE A 93 -57.99 21.71 -8.55
C ILE A 93 -59.46 21.24 -8.40
N GLY A 94 -59.97 21.31 -7.16
CA GLY A 94 -61.40 21.32 -6.84
C GLY A 94 -61.67 22.13 -5.57
N LYS A 95 -62.26 23.32 -5.74
CA LYS A 95 -62.56 24.35 -4.73
C LYS A 95 -63.56 23.87 -3.66
N ARG A 96 -63.34 24.21 -2.38
CA ARG A 96 -64.41 24.54 -1.41
C ARG A 96 -63.87 25.42 -0.25
N PRO A 97 -64.66 26.36 0.27
CA PRO A 97 -64.16 27.60 0.90
C PRO A 97 -64.01 27.52 2.43
N LEU A 98 -63.14 28.40 2.96
CA LEU A 98 -62.99 28.75 4.36
C LEU A 98 -64.15 29.65 4.85
N PRO A 99 -64.55 29.58 6.14
CA PRO A 99 -65.42 30.59 6.73
C PRO A 99 -64.58 31.82 7.11
N THR A 100 -64.98 32.97 6.58
CA THR A 100 -64.45 34.29 6.95
C THR A 100 -65.21 34.79 8.17
N ILE A 101 -64.48 35.08 9.24
CA ILE A 101 -64.97 35.81 10.40
C ILE A 101 -64.92 37.29 10.03
N SER A 102 -66.08 37.94 9.89
CA SER A 102 -66.16 39.39 9.76
C SER A 102 -66.35 40.03 11.12
N GLU A 103 -65.48 41.00 11.40
CA GLU A 103 -65.53 41.88 12.54
C GLU A 103 -66.77 42.78 12.52
N ARG A 104 -67.22 43.11 13.73
CA ARG A 104 -68.18 44.18 14.03
C ARG A 104 -67.63 45.54 13.59
N SER A 105 -68.48 46.38 13.01
CA SER A 105 -68.46 47.82 13.32
C SER A 105 -69.83 48.49 13.15
N ALA A 106 -70.12 49.40 14.09
CA ALA A 106 -71.07 50.52 14.07
C ALA A 106 -72.58 50.23 13.96
N LEU A 107 -73.34 50.34 15.05
CA LEU A 107 -73.93 51.58 15.61
C LEU A 107 -75.23 52.04 14.91
N THR A 108 -76.31 51.89 15.68
CA THR A 108 -77.48 52.78 15.80
C THR A 108 -78.43 52.95 14.61
N LYS A 109 -79.64 52.39 14.74
CA LYS A 109 -80.89 53.16 14.66
C LYS A 109 -82.02 52.46 15.40
N ARG A 110 -82.75 53.27 16.16
CA ARG A 110 -83.76 52.96 17.17
C ARG A 110 -84.95 52.20 16.59
N LEU A 111 -85.29 51.06 17.20
CA LEU A 111 -86.64 50.51 17.20
C LEU A 111 -87.43 51.21 18.31
N LYS A 112 -88.43 52.01 17.93
CA LYS A 112 -89.57 52.32 18.80
C LYS A 112 -90.49 51.12 18.76
N GLN A 113 -90.57 50.38 19.86
CA GLN A 113 -91.72 49.53 20.18
C GLN A 113 -92.17 49.94 21.58
N ASP A 114 -93.25 50.72 21.62
CA ASP A 114 -93.97 51.03 22.84
C ASP A 114 -94.59 49.73 23.39
N PRO A 115 -94.47 49.44 24.70
CA PRO A 115 -95.04 48.22 25.27
C PRO A 115 -96.55 48.38 25.46
N LYS A 116 -97.28 47.34 25.01
CA LYS A 116 -98.64 47.02 25.46
C LYS A 116 -98.69 46.98 26.99
N LYS A 117 -99.68 47.63 27.57
CA LYS A 117 -100.09 47.42 28.97
C LYS A 117 -101.59 47.13 29.00
N ASP A 118 -101.93 45.89 28.70
CA ASP A 118 -103.19 45.26 29.12
C ASP A 118 -102.92 44.59 30.47
N THR A 119 -103.61 45.01 31.54
CA THR A 119 -104.43 44.09 32.34
C THR A 119 -105.19 44.85 33.43
N GLN A 120 -106.52 44.78 33.30
CA GLN A 120 -107.52 44.46 34.33
C GLN A 120 -107.62 45.40 35.55
N LYS A 121 -108.72 46.17 35.65
CA LYS A 121 -109.99 45.82 36.35
C LYS A 121 -109.71 45.55 37.84
N GLU A 122 -110.28 46.30 38.79
CA GLU A 122 -111.73 46.41 38.99
C GLU A 122 -112.19 47.78 39.55
N ASN A 123 -113.41 48.14 39.12
CA ASN A 123 -114.34 49.13 39.66
C ASN A 123 -114.69 48.84 41.16
N PRO A 124 -115.48 49.67 41.90
CA PRO A 124 -116.44 50.68 41.43
C PRO A 124 -116.53 51.97 42.27
N ALA A 125 -117.10 53.04 41.73
CA ALA A 125 -117.80 54.02 42.57
C ALA A 125 -118.98 54.64 41.83
N LYS A 126 -120.16 54.33 42.37
CA LYS A 126 -121.49 54.82 41.99
C LYS A 126 -121.61 56.34 42.12
N ALA A 127 -122.54 56.86 41.32
CA ALA A 127 -123.06 58.21 41.21
C ALA A 127 -123.03 59.10 42.47
N PRO A 128 -122.82 60.43 42.34
CA PRO A 128 -123.31 61.36 43.35
C PRO A 128 -124.85 61.41 43.28
N VAL A 129 -125.46 60.65 44.19
CA VAL A 129 -126.83 60.85 44.65
C VAL A 129 -126.94 62.27 45.22
N LYS A 130 -127.95 63.04 44.78
CA LYS A 130 -128.37 64.28 45.45
C LYS A 130 -128.79 63.93 46.88
N VAL A 131 -127.96 64.28 47.86
CA VAL A 131 -128.32 64.24 49.29
C VAL A 131 -128.88 65.63 49.67
N PRO A 132 -129.98 65.72 50.45
CA PRO A 132 -130.73 66.96 50.64
C PRO A 132 -129.88 68.02 51.34
N LYS A 133 -130.11 69.32 51.03
CA LYS A 133 -129.61 70.40 51.89
C LYS A 133 -130.27 70.26 53.28
N LEU A 134 -129.56 69.65 54.23
CA LEU A 134 -129.87 69.72 55.65
C LEU A 134 -129.30 71.01 56.23
N ALA A 135 -130.10 71.68 57.06
CA ALA A 135 -129.88 73.03 57.58
C ALA A 135 -128.67 73.14 58.53
N SER A 136 -128.21 74.37 58.71
CA SER A 136 -126.94 74.84 59.29
C SER A 136 -126.65 74.55 60.78
N TYR A 137 -127.19 73.47 61.37
CA TYR A 137 -127.04 73.18 62.80
C TYR A 137 -126.94 71.67 63.12
N ASP A 138 -125.91 70.96 62.64
CA ASP A 138 -125.53 69.62 63.14
C ASP A 138 -124.01 69.34 62.98
N TYR A 139 -123.27 69.42 64.09
CA TYR A 139 -121.79 69.33 64.12
C TYR A 139 -121.24 67.90 64.32
N LYS A 140 -122.07 66.92 64.71
CA LYS A 140 -121.59 65.59 65.12
C LYS A 140 -121.28 64.67 63.93
N GLY A 141 -121.99 64.83 62.81
CA GLY A 141 -121.76 64.07 61.59
C GLY A 141 -120.45 64.40 60.85
N ARG A 142 -119.97 65.66 60.94
CA ARG A 142 -118.72 66.08 60.28
C ARG A 142 -117.46 65.50 60.93
N PHE A 143 -117.46 65.29 62.24
CA PHE A 143 -116.31 64.75 62.98
C PHE A 143 -116.04 63.29 62.61
N ASN A 144 -117.09 62.46 62.52
CA ASN A 144 -116.94 61.04 62.19
C ASN A 144 -116.41 60.83 60.77
N LEU A 145 -116.90 61.62 59.79
CA LEU A 145 -116.42 61.55 58.40
C LEU A 145 -114.93 61.95 58.27
N LEU A 146 -114.49 62.94 59.07
CA LEU A 146 -113.10 63.37 59.08
C LEU A 146 -112.18 62.35 59.77
N SER A 147 -112.66 61.70 60.84
CA SER A 147 -111.93 60.64 61.54
C SER A 147 -111.73 59.41 60.66
N GLU A 148 -112.74 59.02 59.88
CA GLU A 148 -112.68 57.90 58.93
C GLU A 148 -111.72 58.19 57.76
N LYS A 149 -111.72 59.44 57.26
CA LYS A 149 -110.74 59.87 56.25
C LYS A 149 -109.31 59.87 56.80
N HIS A 150 -109.12 60.26 58.06
CA HIS A 150 -107.81 60.26 58.72
C HIS A 150 -107.26 58.85 58.92
N THR A 151 -108.09 57.89 59.38
CA THR A 151 -107.65 56.49 59.53
C THR A 151 -107.29 55.85 58.20
N LEU A 152 -108.04 56.15 57.13
CA LEU A 152 -107.76 55.67 55.78
C LEU A 152 -106.43 56.24 55.23
N LEU A 153 -106.19 57.54 55.42
CA LEU A 153 -104.95 58.19 54.99
C LEU A 153 -103.74 57.65 55.77
N GLN A 154 -103.92 57.37 57.06
CA GLN A 154 -102.87 56.83 57.93
C GLN A 154 -102.53 55.38 57.55
N SER A 155 -103.52 54.60 57.11
CA SER A 155 -103.32 53.26 56.55
C SER A 155 -102.53 53.33 55.22
N ASN A 156 -102.94 54.22 54.31
CA ASN A 156 -102.26 54.41 53.02
C ASN A 156 -100.82 54.92 53.18
N TYR A 157 -100.56 55.81 54.14
CA TYR A 157 -99.22 56.28 54.47
C TYR A 157 -98.33 55.16 55.02
N LYS A 158 -98.88 54.25 55.84
CA LYS A 158 -98.15 53.09 56.35
C LYS A 158 -97.79 52.11 55.22
N ASN A 159 -98.73 51.82 54.32
CA ASN A 159 -98.51 50.91 53.19
C ASN A 159 -97.46 51.48 52.21
N THR A 160 -97.60 52.75 51.82
CA THR A 160 -96.61 53.40 50.94
C THR A 160 -95.23 53.51 51.58
N LYS A 161 -95.14 53.73 52.90
CA LYS A 161 -93.86 53.71 53.62
C LYS A 161 -93.23 52.32 53.63
N GLN A 162 -94.03 51.26 53.79
CA GLN A 162 -93.55 49.87 53.73
C GLN A 162 -93.07 49.51 52.31
N GLU A 163 -93.81 49.89 51.27
CA GLU A 163 -93.40 49.73 49.88
C GLU A 163 -92.08 50.47 49.59
N LEU A 164 -91.91 51.70 50.06
CA LEU A 164 -90.65 52.44 49.93
C LEU A 164 -89.47 51.77 50.63
N THR A 165 -89.69 51.16 51.81
CA THR A 165 -88.62 50.42 52.50
C THR A 165 -88.23 49.14 51.76
N LEU A 166 -89.19 48.45 51.16
CA LEU A 166 -88.92 47.26 50.35
C LEU A 166 -88.16 47.61 49.08
N ILE A 167 -88.63 48.63 48.35
CA ILE A 167 -87.95 49.13 47.14
C ILE A 167 -86.53 49.60 47.47
N LYS A 168 -86.31 50.24 48.62
CA LYS A 168 -84.99 50.67 49.05
C LYS A 168 -84.06 49.47 49.32
N ASN A 169 -84.55 48.45 50.02
CA ASN A 169 -83.78 47.24 50.29
C ASN A 169 -83.49 46.45 48.99
N GLU A 170 -84.45 46.42 48.06
CA GLU A 170 -84.26 45.84 46.72
C GLU A 170 -83.23 46.61 45.90
N PHE A 171 -83.24 47.94 45.97
CA PHE A 171 -82.25 48.78 45.32
C PHE A 171 -80.84 48.57 45.90
N GLU A 172 -80.71 48.53 47.23
CA GLU A 172 -79.45 48.25 47.91
C GLU A 172 -78.91 46.85 47.57
N THR A 173 -79.78 45.83 47.50
CA THR A 173 -79.36 44.49 47.07
C THR A 173 -79.00 44.43 45.59
N GLN A 174 -79.66 45.19 44.72
CA GLN A 174 -79.26 45.31 43.31
C GLN A 174 -77.93 46.05 43.16
N GLU A 175 -77.68 47.11 43.92
CA GLU A 175 -76.40 47.82 43.93
C GLU A 175 -75.24 46.92 44.39
N CYS A 176 -75.45 46.13 45.45
CA CYS A 176 -74.46 45.14 45.89
C CYS A 176 -74.17 44.10 44.80
N LYS A 177 -75.21 43.56 44.14
CA LYS A 177 -75.03 42.61 43.02
C LYS A 177 -74.30 43.23 41.83
N ILE A 178 -74.58 44.49 41.50
CA ILE A 178 -73.88 45.20 40.42
C ILE A 178 -72.40 45.38 40.76
N LYS A 179 -72.06 45.70 42.01
CA LYS A 179 -70.67 45.82 42.46
C LYS A 179 -69.92 44.48 42.42
N GLU A 180 -70.56 43.39 42.88
CA GLU A 180 -70.00 42.04 42.81
C GLU A 180 -69.80 41.56 41.36
N LEU A 181 -70.79 41.79 40.48
CA LEU A 181 -70.67 41.51 39.05
C LEU A 181 -69.60 42.38 38.38
N GLY A 182 -69.37 43.60 38.87
CA GLY A 182 -68.28 44.47 38.42
C GLY A 182 -66.91 43.90 38.78
N ALA A 183 -66.71 43.54 40.05
CA ALA A 183 -65.44 42.97 40.54
C ALA A 183 -65.13 41.60 39.88
N THR A 184 -66.14 40.76 39.67
CA THR A 184 -65.96 39.49 38.95
C THR A 184 -65.61 39.70 37.47
N ASN A 185 -66.20 40.68 36.79
CA ASN A 185 -65.83 41.02 35.42
C ASN A 185 -64.40 41.57 35.32
N GLU A 186 -63.97 42.42 36.25
CA GLU A 186 -62.60 42.93 36.28
C GLU A 186 -61.59 41.82 36.52
N THR A 187 -61.82 40.94 37.49
CA THR A 187 -60.94 39.78 37.74
C THR A 187 -60.93 38.77 36.58
N MET A 188 -62.05 38.58 35.88
CA MET A 188 -62.09 37.76 34.67
C MET A 188 -61.32 38.42 33.52
N LYS A 189 -61.38 39.75 33.40
CA LYS A 189 -60.63 40.50 32.40
C LYS A 189 -59.12 40.39 32.62
N THR A 190 -58.64 40.56 33.84
CA THR A 190 -57.21 40.41 34.16
C THR A 190 -56.72 38.98 33.93
N LYS A 191 -57.54 37.95 34.23
CA LYS A 191 -57.21 36.55 33.93
C LYS A 191 -57.13 36.28 32.43
N ASN A 192 -58.06 36.84 31.65
CA ASN A 192 -58.03 36.73 30.19
C ASN A 192 -56.78 37.40 29.60
N GLU A 193 -56.40 38.58 30.11
CA GLU A 193 -55.17 39.27 29.71
C GLU A 193 -53.92 38.44 30.05
N ALA A 194 -53.84 37.87 31.27
CA ALA A 194 -52.75 36.98 31.66
C ALA A 194 -52.67 35.71 30.79
N LEU A 195 -53.80 35.05 30.54
CA LEU A 195 -53.86 33.87 29.66
C LEU A 195 -53.44 34.21 28.22
N LEU A 196 -53.80 35.39 27.71
CA LEU A 196 -53.36 35.84 26.38
C LEU A 196 -51.83 36.02 26.32
N THR A 197 -51.21 36.54 27.38
CA THR A 197 -49.74 36.66 27.44
C THR A 197 -49.05 35.30 27.50
N GLU A 198 -49.55 34.36 28.30
CA GLU A 198 -49.02 33.00 28.39
C GLU A 198 -49.16 32.25 27.07
N LEU A 199 -50.31 32.39 26.38
CA LEU A 199 -50.50 31.83 25.03
C LEU A 199 -49.54 32.43 24.01
N TYR A 200 -49.21 33.72 24.12
CA TYR A 200 -48.25 34.36 23.22
C TYR A 200 -46.82 33.84 23.44
N GLU A 201 -46.39 33.73 24.70
CA GLU A 201 -45.09 33.17 25.06
C GLU A 201 -44.96 31.70 24.66
N LEU A 202 -45.99 30.90 24.94
CA LEU A 202 -46.02 29.49 24.55
C LEU A 202 -45.94 29.33 23.03
N LYS A 203 -46.67 30.16 22.27
CA LYS A 203 -46.60 30.18 20.80
C LYS A 203 -45.21 30.55 20.31
N LYS A 204 -44.56 31.55 20.91
CA LYS A 204 -43.18 31.95 20.59
C LYS A 204 -42.20 30.80 20.85
N ASN A 205 -42.30 30.17 22.01
CA ASN A 205 -41.45 29.02 22.37
C ASN A 205 -41.65 27.87 21.38
N PHE A 206 -42.90 27.54 21.03
CA PHE A 206 -43.20 26.51 20.03
C PHE A 206 -42.63 26.83 18.65
N THR A 207 -42.69 28.08 18.19
CA THR A 207 -42.04 28.46 16.92
C THR A 207 -40.52 28.34 16.98
N SER A 208 -39.90 28.68 18.11
CA SER A 208 -38.46 28.54 18.29
C SER A 208 -38.02 27.07 18.33
N THR A 209 -38.76 26.20 19.01
CA THR A 209 -38.46 24.77 19.08
C THR A 209 -38.63 24.11 17.72
N LEU A 210 -39.68 24.45 16.97
CA LEU A 210 -39.86 23.98 15.59
C LEU A 210 -38.67 24.36 14.70
N SER A 211 -38.21 25.61 14.77
CA SER A 211 -37.04 26.06 13.99
C SER A 211 -35.76 25.28 14.37
N THR A 212 -35.52 25.05 15.66
CA THR A 212 -34.38 24.23 16.10
C THR A 212 -34.50 22.75 15.69
N LEU A 213 -35.72 22.21 15.67
CA LEU A 213 -35.99 20.84 15.25
C LEU A 213 -35.73 20.67 13.74
N GLU A 214 -36.12 21.64 12.94
CA GLU A 214 -35.83 21.65 11.50
C GLU A 214 -34.32 21.74 11.22
N ALA A 215 -33.60 22.61 11.93
CA ALA A 215 -32.15 22.74 11.80
C ALA A 215 -31.41 21.44 12.21
N THR A 216 -31.80 20.83 13.32
CA THR A 216 -31.20 19.55 13.76
C THR A 216 -31.51 18.40 12.81
N LYS A 217 -32.72 18.34 12.24
CA LYS A 217 -33.09 17.36 11.20
C LYS A 217 -32.22 17.52 9.95
N TYR A 218 -31.96 18.75 9.52
CA TYR A 218 -31.08 19.02 8.39
C TYR A 218 -29.64 18.55 8.66
N ASN A 219 -29.09 18.92 9.83
CA ASN A 219 -27.73 18.51 10.23
C ASN A 219 -27.59 16.98 10.36
N LEU A 220 -28.62 16.29 10.87
CA LEU A 220 -28.65 14.83 10.96
C LEU A 220 -28.62 14.19 9.56
N LEU A 221 -29.34 14.75 8.60
CA LEU A 221 -29.37 14.26 7.23
C LEU A 221 -28.02 14.47 6.52
N GLU A 222 -27.36 15.61 6.77
CA GLU A 222 -26.04 15.88 6.21
C GLU A 222 -24.95 14.98 6.81
N THR A 223 -24.95 14.81 8.14
CA THR A 223 -24.01 13.91 8.83
C THR A 223 -24.19 12.45 8.41
N LYS A 224 -25.44 12.01 8.19
CA LYS A 224 -25.73 10.67 7.67
C LYS A 224 -25.13 10.45 6.27
N LYS A 225 -25.26 11.43 5.36
CA LYS A 225 -24.65 11.36 4.03
C LYS A 225 -23.12 11.28 4.09
N LYS A 226 -22.49 12.06 4.98
CA LYS A 226 -21.03 12.01 5.18
C LYS A 226 -20.58 10.66 5.71
N TYR A 227 -21.32 10.09 6.67
CA TYR A 227 -21.03 8.76 7.23
C TYR A 227 -21.12 7.66 6.15
N GLU A 228 -22.16 7.67 5.33
CA GLU A 228 -22.32 6.72 4.23
C GLU A 228 -21.17 6.83 3.22
N ALA A 229 -20.72 8.04 2.88
CA ALA A 229 -19.56 8.24 2.01
C ALA A 229 -18.26 7.69 2.62
N THR A 230 -18.03 7.92 3.91
CA THR A 230 -16.82 7.41 4.60
C THR A 230 -16.80 5.89 4.75
N GLU A 231 -17.95 5.24 4.92
CA GLU A 231 -17.99 3.76 4.96
C GLU A 231 -17.65 3.16 3.60
N ILE A 232 -18.11 3.75 2.49
CA ILE A 232 -17.73 3.31 1.13
C ILE A 232 -16.21 3.46 0.91
N GLU A 233 -15.63 4.59 1.32
CA GLU A 233 -14.19 4.84 1.18
C GLU A 233 -13.36 3.84 1.99
N LYS A 234 -13.79 3.53 3.22
CA LYS A 234 -13.16 2.52 4.07
C LYS A 234 -13.23 1.12 3.48
N GLU A 235 -14.36 0.76 2.87
CA GLU A 235 -14.49 -0.52 2.16
C GLU A 235 -13.53 -0.61 0.96
N ALA A 236 -13.42 0.47 0.17
CA ALA A 236 -12.49 0.54 -0.95
C ALA A 236 -11.02 0.41 -0.50
N LEU A 237 -10.63 1.13 0.56
CA LEU A 237 -9.29 1.05 1.14
C LEU A 237 -8.97 -0.34 1.68
N ASN A 238 -9.95 -1.03 2.26
CA ASN A 238 -9.77 -2.38 2.78
C ASN A 238 -9.54 -3.41 1.66
N ILE A 239 -10.19 -3.23 0.51
CA ILE A 239 -9.95 -4.06 -0.68
C ILE A 239 -8.52 -3.86 -1.19
N GLU A 240 -8.06 -2.61 -1.30
CA GLU A 240 -6.69 -2.28 -1.73
C GLU A 240 -5.63 -2.82 -0.75
N LEU A 241 -5.89 -2.70 0.55
CA LEU A 241 -5.03 -3.25 1.59
C LEU A 241 -4.93 -4.78 1.50
N ASN A 242 -6.02 -5.47 1.19
CA ASN A 242 -5.98 -6.92 1.03
C ASN A 242 -5.22 -7.32 -0.23
N HIS A 243 -5.43 -6.63 -1.35
CA HIS A 243 -4.70 -6.87 -2.59
C HIS A 243 -3.18 -6.74 -2.40
N THR A 244 -2.74 -5.64 -1.79
CA THR A 244 -1.31 -5.40 -1.51
C THR A 244 -0.72 -6.43 -0.55
N LYS A 245 -1.48 -6.87 0.47
CA LYS A 245 -1.05 -7.97 1.35
C LYS A 245 -0.87 -9.30 0.61
N GLU A 246 -1.76 -9.61 -0.33
CA GLU A 246 -1.65 -10.84 -1.13
C GLU A 246 -0.43 -10.80 -2.06
N GLU A 247 -0.17 -9.66 -2.68
CA GLU A 247 1.00 -9.44 -3.51
C GLU A 247 2.29 -9.58 -2.70
N HIS A 248 2.36 -8.94 -1.54
CA HIS A 248 3.50 -9.11 -0.63
C HIS A 248 3.69 -10.55 -0.17
N ARG A 249 2.61 -11.30 0.08
CA ARG A 249 2.69 -12.72 0.43
C ARG A 249 3.34 -13.53 -0.69
N LYS A 250 2.94 -13.31 -1.95
CA LYS A 250 3.54 -13.96 -3.13
C LYS A 250 5.03 -13.62 -3.26
N ASN A 251 5.38 -12.34 -3.16
CA ASN A 251 6.77 -11.90 -3.27
C ASN A 251 7.66 -12.49 -2.16
N VAL A 252 7.13 -12.68 -0.94
CA VAL A 252 7.85 -13.32 0.17
C VAL A 252 8.07 -14.81 -0.09
N GLU A 253 7.09 -15.50 -0.67
CA GLU A 253 7.22 -16.92 -1.04
C GLU A 253 8.25 -17.11 -2.16
N GLU A 254 8.22 -16.26 -3.18
CA GLU A 254 9.22 -16.24 -4.26
C GLU A 254 10.62 -15.94 -3.73
N LEU A 255 10.77 -14.92 -2.88
CA LEU A 255 12.06 -14.60 -2.26
C LEU A 255 12.63 -15.79 -1.48
N LYS A 256 11.81 -16.47 -0.67
CA LYS A 256 12.24 -17.67 0.07
C LYS A 256 12.68 -18.80 -0.86
N ALA A 257 11.96 -19.02 -1.97
CA ALA A 257 12.35 -20.03 -2.95
C ALA A 257 13.69 -19.68 -3.61
N THR A 258 13.90 -18.41 -3.98
CA THR A 258 15.18 -17.95 -4.55
C THR A 258 16.34 -18.01 -3.55
N GLU A 259 16.08 -17.75 -2.27
CA GLU A 259 17.10 -17.84 -1.22
C GLU A 259 17.56 -19.30 -1.01
N ALA A 260 16.61 -20.25 -1.05
CA ALA A 260 16.91 -21.67 -0.95
C ALA A 260 17.76 -22.17 -2.14
N THR A 261 17.41 -21.77 -3.37
CA THR A 261 18.19 -22.14 -4.56
C THR A 261 19.56 -21.47 -4.58
N LEU A 262 19.66 -20.21 -4.14
CA LEU A 262 20.94 -19.51 -4.00
C LEU A 262 21.83 -20.20 -2.95
N SER A 263 21.26 -20.67 -1.84
CA SER A 263 22.01 -21.43 -0.84
C SER A 263 22.57 -22.74 -1.40
N SER A 264 21.78 -23.50 -2.18
CA SER A 264 22.24 -24.75 -2.81
C SER A 264 23.37 -24.49 -3.81
N THR A 265 23.16 -23.56 -4.73
CA THR A 265 24.15 -23.21 -5.76
C THR A 265 25.44 -22.66 -5.17
N ARG A 266 25.36 -21.90 -4.07
CA ARG A 266 26.54 -21.43 -3.34
C ARG A 266 27.32 -22.59 -2.70
N SER A 267 26.62 -23.60 -2.19
CA SER A 267 27.26 -24.82 -1.67
C SER A 267 27.96 -25.61 -2.78
N GLU A 268 27.29 -25.81 -3.92
CA GLU A 268 27.85 -26.48 -5.09
C GLU A 268 29.09 -25.74 -5.63
N LEU A 269 29.03 -24.41 -5.72
CA LEU A 269 30.16 -23.59 -6.13
C LEU A 269 31.35 -23.73 -5.16
N SER A 270 31.09 -23.76 -3.85
CA SER A 270 32.14 -23.96 -2.84
C SER A 270 32.84 -25.31 -3.02
N VAL A 271 32.09 -26.37 -3.34
CA VAL A 271 32.65 -27.71 -3.58
C VAL A 271 33.46 -27.72 -4.88
N ALA A 272 32.94 -27.15 -5.96
CA ALA A 272 33.64 -27.09 -7.25
C ALA A 272 34.95 -26.30 -7.16
N VAL A 273 34.97 -25.17 -6.42
CA VAL A 273 36.19 -24.40 -6.18
C VAL A 273 37.22 -25.23 -5.41
N GLY A 274 36.80 -25.92 -4.34
CA GLY A 274 37.70 -26.81 -3.59
C GLY A 274 38.29 -27.93 -4.45
N GLN A 275 37.49 -28.52 -5.34
CA GLN A 275 37.97 -29.54 -6.28
C GLN A 275 38.95 -28.98 -7.31
N LEU A 276 38.72 -27.77 -7.83
CA LEU A 276 39.64 -27.11 -8.75
C LEU A 276 40.98 -26.79 -8.09
N GLU A 277 40.98 -26.32 -6.85
CA GLU A 277 42.22 -26.06 -6.11
C GLU A 277 43.00 -27.36 -5.86
N ALA A 278 42.30 -28.43 -5.46
CA ALA A 278 42.92 -29.74 -5.28
C ALA A 278 43.52 -30.28 -6.59
N CYS A 279 42.77 -30.21 -7.69
CA CYS A 279 43.22 -30.65 -9.01
C CYS A 279 44.42 -29.84 -9.51
N LYS A 280 44.41 -28.51 -9.30
CA LYS A 280 45.52 -27.64 -9.66
C LYS A 280 46.78 -27.98 -8.88
N ASN A 281 46.67 -28.21 -7.57
CA ASN A 281 47.82 -28.58 -6.73
C ASN A 281 48.42 -29.92 -7.17
N GLN A 282 47.56 -30.90 -7.46
CA GLN A 282 47.99 -32.20 -7.99
C GLN A 282 48.70 -32.07 -9.34
N LEU A 283 48.21 -31.21 -10.24
CA LEU A 283 48.86 -30.96 -11.53
C LEU A 283 50.25 -30.32 -11.36
N LEU A 284 50.38 -29.35 -10.45
CA LEU A 284 51.67 -28.71 -10.16
C LEU A 284 52.68 -29.71 -9.58
N GLU A 285 52.23 -30.57 -8.68
CA GLU A 285 53.07 -31.63 -8.11
C GLU A 285 53.49 -32.64 -9.19
N SER A 286 52.54 -33.08 -10.03
CA SER A 286 52.82 -33.98 -11.14
C SER A 286 53.81 -33.38 -12.15
N GLU A 287 53.69 -32.09 -12.46
CA GLU A 287 54.64 -31.40 -13.34
C GLU A 287 56.03 -31.28 -12.69
N SER A 288 56.11 -31.02 -11.39
CA SER A 288 57.39 -30.99 -10.67
C SER A 288 58.08 -32.35 -10.73
N VAL A 289 57.34 -33.43 -10.44
CA VAL A 289 57.86 -34.81 -10.51
C VAL A 289 58.27 -35.17 -11.94
N ARG A 290 57.49 -34.77 -12.95
CA ARG A 290 57.84 -35.00 -14.37
C ARG A 290 59.17 -34.34 -14.73
N ARG A 291 59.39 -33.10 -14.30
CA ARG A 291 60.65 -32.37 -14.53
C ARG A 291 61.83 -33.08 -13.86
N GLU A 292 61.71 -33.42 -12.59
CA GLU A 292 62.77 -34.13 -11.85
C GLU A 292 63.11 -35.49 -12.45
N LEU A 293 62.08 -36.24 -12.88
CA LEU A 293 62.28 -37.53 -13.54
C LEU A 293 62.94 -37.37 -14.91
N ASN A 294 62.50 -36.40 -15.71
CA ASN A 294 63.11 -36.12 -17.01
C ASN A 294 64.58 -35.74 -16.83
N ASP A 295 64.90 -34.85 -15.90
CA ASP A 295 66.27 -34.44 -15.60
C ASP A 295 67.13 -35.62 -15.15
N THR A 296 66.58 -36.50 -14.30
CA THR A 296 67.26 -37.71 -13.86
C THR A 296 67.56 -38.64 -15.04
N VAL A 297 66.58 -38.87 -15.92
CA VAL A 297 66.74 -39.71 -17.12
C VAL A 297 67.76 -39.10 -18.08
N GLN A 298 67.75 -37.78 -18.31
CA GLN A 298 68.74 -37.14 -19.17
C GLN A 298 70.16 -37.21 -18.58
N ASN A 299 70.30 -36.98 -17.27
CA ASN A 299 71.58 -37.09 -16.58
C ASN A 299 72.15 -38.52 -16.64
N MET A 300 71.30 -39.54 -16.50
CA MET A 300 71.72 -40.95 -16.65
C MET A 300 72.15 -41.30 -18.08
N LYS A 301 71.50 -40.70 -19.10
CA LYS A 301 71.90 -40.84 -20.51
C LYS A 301 73.17 -40.05 -20.86
N GLY A 302 73.61 -39.13 -20.01
CA GLY A 302 74.78 -38.29 -20.21
C GLY A 302 74.46 -36.93 -20.84
N ASN A 303 75.14 -35.90 -20.34
CA ASN A 303 74.93 -34.50 -20.77
C ASN A 303 75.44 -34.22 -22.19
N ILE A 304 76.39 -35.02 -22.67
CA ILE A 304 76.92 -34.95 -24.03
C ILE A 304 76.61 -36.29 -24.69
N ARG A 305 75.91 -36.23 -25.82
CA ARG A 305 75.52 -37.39 -26.60
C ARG A 305 75.96 -37.21 -28.04
N VAL A 306 76.56 -38.24 -28.61
CA VAL A 306 77.08 -38.27 -29.98
C VAL A 306 76.32 -39.33 -30.75
N PHE A 307 75.53 -38.88 -31.71
CA PHE A 307 74.83 -39.75 -32.65
C PHE A 307 75.54 -39.77 -33.99
N CYS A 308 75.72 -40.97 -34.55
CA CYS A 308 76.19 -41.14 -35.91
C CYS A 308 75.00 -41.45 -36.80
N ARG A 309 74.84 -40.72 -37.92
CA ARG A 309 73.79 -40.99 -38.90
C ARG A 309 74.41 -41.22 -40.26
N VAL A 310 74.20 -42.40 -40.80
CA VAL A 310 74.60 -42.73 -42.17
C VAL A 310 73.44 -42.39 -43.09
N ARG A 311 73.68 -41.61 -44.14
CA ARG A 311 72.64 -41.29 -45.12
C ARG A 311 72.53 -42.37 -46.21
N PRO A 312 71.35 -42.55 -46.81
CA PRO A 312 71.21 -43.28 -48.07
C PRO A 312 72.11 -42.75 -49.18
N SER A 313 72.52 -43.66 -50.07
CA SER A 313 73.15 -43.29 -51.34
C SER A 313 72.16 -42.50 -52.19
N LEU A 314 72.61 -41.37 -52.75
CA LEU A 314 71.79 -40.59 -53.67
C LEU A 314 71.78 -41.24 -55.06
N THR A 315 70.75 -40.99 -55.85
CA THR A 315 70.63 -41.48 -57.23
C THR A 315 71.80 -41.08 -58.13
N ASN A 316 72.44 -39.94 -57.86
CA ASN A 316 73.60 -39.44 -58.59
C ASN A 316 74.94 -40.03 -58.13
N GLU A 317 74.92 -41.00 -57.21
CA GLU A 317 76.14 -41.58 -56.59
C GLU A 317 76.27 -43.09 -56.80
N HIS A 318 75.39 -43.70 -57.60
CA HIS A 318 75.41 -45.16 -57.86
C HIS A 318 76.72 -45.65 -58.50
N ASP A 319 77.44 -44.81 -59.24
CA ASP A 319 78.72 -45.16 -59.89
C ASP A 319 79.95 -45.03 -58.97
N LYS A 320 79.79 -44.55 -57.72
CA LYS A 320 80.89 -44.40 -56.77
C LYS A 320 81.00 -45.64 -55.88
N SER A 321 82.21 -46.21 -55.80
CA SER A 321 82.51 -47.29 -54.84
C SER A 321 82.33 -46.78 -53.40
N LEU A 322 81.26 -47.25 -52.77
CA LEU A 322 80.90 -47.00 -51.37
C LEU A 322 81.82 -47.77 -50.42
N CYS A 323 82.07 -47.20 -49.25
CA CYS A 323 82.75 -47.90 -48.16
C CYS A 323 81.81 -48.97 -47.58
N ASN A 324 82.35 -50.12 -47.19
CA ASN A 324 81.55 -51.17 -46.55
C ASN A 324 81.40 -50.85 -45.05
N ILE A 325 80.17 -50.59 -44.63
CA ILE A 325 79.81 -50.21 -43.26
C ILE A 325 79.11 -51.41 -42.64
N ASN A 326 79.62 -51.88 -41.50
CA ASN A 326 79.04 -52.98 -40.74
C ASN A 326 78.58 -52.46 -39.37
N TYR A 327 77.31 -52.71 -39.03
CA TYR A 327 76.73 -52.32 -37.74
C TYR A 327 76.86 -53.52 -36.80
N LEU A 328 77.73 -53.41 -35.79
CA LEU A 328 77.93 -54.49 -34.81
C LEU A 328 76.78 -54.51 -33.80
N ASP A 329 76.40 -53.33 -33.31
CA ASP A 329 75.31 -53.07 -32.36
C ASP A 329 74.65 -51.70 -32.68
N GLU A 330 73.64 -51.30 -31.91
CA GLU A 330 72.97 -49.99 -32.05
C GLU A 330 73.90 -48.78 -31.82
N ALA A 331 75.02 -48.98 -31.12
CA ALA A 331 75.99 -47.95 -30.76
C ALA A 331 77.29 -48.02 -31.58
N THR A 332 77.57 -49.15 -32.22
CA THR A 332 78.92 -49.49 -32.68
C THR A 332 78.96 -49.74 -34.19
N LEU A 333 79.83 -49.00 -34.86
CA LEU A 333 79.99 -48.97 -36.32
C LEU A 333 81.42 -49.39 -36.72
N GLU A 334 81.53 -50.39 -37.60
CA GLU A 334 82.79 -50.84 -38.18
C GLU A 334 82.88 -50.38 -39.65
N LEU A 335 83.90 -49.56 -39.96
CA LEU A 335 84.22 -49.12 -41.32
C LEU A 335 85.37 -49.96 -41.89
N LYS A 336 85.14 -50.64 -43.02
CA LYS A 336 86.18 -51.35 -43.76
C LYS A 336 86.76 -50.44 -44.85
N SER A 337 88.04 -50.10 -44.72
CA SER A 337 88.78 -49.33 -45.73
C SER A 337 89.04 -50.18 -46.98
N ARG A 338 89.37 -49.51 -48.09
CA ARG A 338 89.79 -50.17 -49.34
C ARG A 338 91.08 -50.97 -49.17
N ASP A 339 91.91 -50.61 -48.19
CA ASP A 339 93.17 -51.28 -47.87
C ASP A 339 92.98 -52.53 -46.97
N GLY A 340 91.73 -52.90 -46.66
CA GLY A 340 91.39 -54.05 -45.82
C GLY A 340 91.46 -53.79 -44.30
N SER A 341 91.95 -52.61 -43.88
CA SER A 341 91.93 -52.20 -42.47
C SER A 341 90.49 -51.95 -41.99
N LYS A 342 90.19 -52.36 -40.75
CA LYS A 342 88.90 -52.14 -40.11
C LYS A 342 89.05 -51.12 -38.98
N ASN A 343 88.21 -50.10 -38.99
CA ASN A 343 88.15 -49.09 -37.94
C ASN A 343 86.79 -49.15 -37.26
N GLU A 344 86.80 -49.36 -35.95
CA GLU A 344 85.59 -49.43 -35.12
C GLU A 344 85.37 -48.10 -34.40
N PHE A 345 84.13 -47.63 -34.39
CA PHE A 345 83.70 -46.38 -33.76
C PHE A 345 82.49 -46.65 -32.88
N MET A 346 82.58 -46.23 -31.62
CA MET A 346 81.50 -46.33 -30.64
C MET A 346 80.86 -44.95 -30.44
N PHE A 347 79.54 -44.91 -30.52
CA PHE A 347 78.69 -43.73 -30.37
C PHE A 347 77.60 -44.02 -29.34
N ASP A 348 76.80 -43.03 -28.96
CA ASP A 348 75.61 -43.28 -28.14
C ASP A 348 74.54 -44.02 -28.94
N LYS A 349 74.44 -43.72 -30.24
CA LYS A 349 73.61 -44.44 -31.21
C LYS A 349 74.08 -44.22 -32.64
N ALA A 350 73.98 -45.25 -33.46
CA ALA A 350 74.35 -45.30 -34.86
C ALA A 350 73.12 -45.60 -35.72
N PHE A 351 72.64 -44.59 -36.44
CA PHE A 351 71.48 -44.69 -37.32
C PHE A 351 71.89 -45.17 -38.73
N PRO A 352 71.33 -46.30 -39.20
CA PRO A 352 71.60 -46.80 -40.54
C PRO A 352 70.92 -45.94 -41.63
N PRO A 353 71.24 -46.15 -42.92
CA PRO A 353 70.62 -45.41 -44.03
C PRO A 353 69.10 -45.45 -44.04
N GLU A 354 68.52 -46.57 -43.61
CA GLU A 354 67.08 -46.80 -43.58
C GLU A 354 66.38 -46.04 -42.44
N ALA A 355 67.12 -45.49 -41.48
CA ALA A 355 66.58 -44.81 -40.32
C ALA A 355 65.82 -43.53 -40.72
N SER A 356 64.60 -43.43 -40.21
CA SER A 356 63.71 -42.31 -40.50
C SER A 356 64.10 -41.04 -39.72
N GLN A 357 63.60 -39.88 -40.15
CA GLN A 357 63.73 -38.65 -39.34
C GLN A 357 63.01 -38.73 -38.00
N MET A 358 61.91 -39.49 -37.95
CA MET A 358 61.11 -39.65 -36.73
C MET A 358 61.90 -40.42 -35.67
N GLU A 359 62.57 -41.50 -36.08
CA GLU A 359 63.39 -42.32 -35.19
C GLU A 359 64.56 -41.52 -34.58
N LEU A 360 65.22 -40.68 -35.40
CA LEU A 360 66.23 -39.75 -34.88
C LEU A 360 65.62 -38.73 -33.92
N PHE A 361 64.43 -38.23 -34.21
CA PHE A 361 63.76 -37.23 -33.38
C PHE A 361 63.34 -37.80 -32.02
N GLU A 362 62.87 -39.04 -31.93
CA GLU A 362 62.51 -39.68 -30.66
C GLU A 362 63.67 -39.67 -29.65
N ASP A 363 64.91 -39.87 -30.12
CA ASP A 363 66.11 -39.82 -29.28
C ASP A 363 66.54 -38.40 -28.88
N VAL A 364 66.12 -37.38 -29.65
CA VAL A 364 66.38 -35.95 -29.39
C VAL A 364 65.24 -35.30 -28.60
N ALA A 365 64.02 -35.84 -28.66
CA ALA A 365 62.81 -35.26 -28.07
C ALA A 365 62.94 -35.00 -26.56
N GLY A 366 63.63 -35.88 -25.82
CA GLY A 366 63.90 -35.68 -24.40
C GLY A 366 64.74 -34.42 -24.10
N LEU A 367 65.64 -34.03 -25.00
CA LEU A 367 66.39 -32.77 -24.87
C LEU A 367 65.48 -31.57 -25.16
N VAL A 368 64.58 -31.68 -26.15
CA VAL A 368 63.60 -30.61 -26.43
C VAL A 368 62.73 -30.36 -25.20
N GLN A 369 62.27 -31.42 -24.53
CA GLN A 369 61.52 -31.30 -23.28
C GLN A 369 62.35 -30.61 -22.18
N SER A 370 63.64 -30.94 -22.09
CA SER A 370 64.55 -30.29 -21.14
C SER A 370 64.70 -28.78 -21.42
N ALA A 371 64.67 -28.38 -22.69
CA ALA A 371 64.67 -26.96 -23.06
C ALA A 371 63.39 -26.23 -22.61
N VAL A 372 62.23 -26.88 -22.73
CA VAL A 372 60.94 -26.37 -22.22
C VAL A 372 60.94 -26.28 -20.68
N ASP A 373 61.60 -27.24 -20.03
CA ASP A 373 61.73 -27.28 -18.57
C ASP A 373 62.72 -26.22 -18.03
N GLY A 374 63.46 -25.53 -18.91
CA GLY A 374 64.30 -24.38 -18.59
C GLY A 374 65.81 -24.60 -18.75
N TYR A 375 66.24 -25.73 -19.30
CA TYR A 375 67.65 -26.05 -19.50
C TYR A 375 68.20 -25.55 -20.85
N HIS A 376 69.48 -25.21 -20.87
CA HIS A 376 70.17 -24.85 -22.11
C HIS A 376 70.57 -26.12 -22.88
N VAL A 377 70.02 -26.30 -24.07
CA VAL A 377 70.29 -27.43 -24.93
C VAL A 377 70.94 -26.95 -26.22
N CYS A 378 71.95 -27.68 -26.68
CA CYS A 378 72.62 -27.40 -27.94
C CYS A 378 72.73 -28.66 -28.79
N VAL A 379 72.33 -28.57 -30.06
CA VAL A 379 72.40 -29.66 -31.03
C VAL A 379 73.28 -29.22 -32.18
N PHE A 380 74.34 -29.98 -32.43
CA PHE A 380 75.27 -29.73 -33.53
C PHE A 380 75.19 -30.85 -34.55
N ALA A 381 75.18 -30.50 -35.84
CA ALA A 381 75.35 -31.44 -36.93
C ALA A 381 76.77 -31.31 -37.48
N TYR A 382 77.56 -32.38 -37.38
CA TYR A 382 78.95 -32.42 -37.86
C TYR A 382 79.10 -33.38 -39.06
N GLY A 383 80.02 -33.05 -39.97
CA GLY A 383 80.32 -33.88 -41.15
C GLY A 383 80.72 -33.07 -42.38
N GLN A 384 81.19 -33.74 -43.43
CA GLN A 384 81.59 -33.11 -44.71
C GLN A 384 80.40 -32.52 -45.48
N THR A 385 80.66 -31.68 -46.48
CA THR A 385 79.62 -31.20 -47.41
C THR A 385 78.97 -32.39 -48.12
N GLY A 386 77.63 -32.39 -48.19
CA GLY A 386 76.86 -33.51 -48.75
C GLY A 386 76.65 -34.71 -47.81
N SER A 387 77.08 -34.65 -46.53
CA SER A 387 76.85 -35.75 -45.56
C SER A 387 75.44 -35.80 -44.96
N GLY A 388 74.57 -34.83 -45.27
CA GLY A 388 73.20 -34.78 -44.75
C GLY A 388 72.95 -33.86 -43.55
N LYS A 389 73.91 -33.00 -43.15
CA LYS A 389 73.74 -32.05 -42.01
C LYS A 389 72.45 -31.21 -42.09
N THR A 390 72.22 -30.54 -43.22
CA THR A 390 71.02 -29.71 -43.44
C THR A 390 69.75 -30.54 -43.45
N TYR A 391 69.79 -31.73 -44.06
CA TYR A 391 68.66 -32.67 -44.08
C TYR A 391 68.31 -33.16 -42.67
N THR A 392 69.30 -33.41 -41.82
CA THR A 392 69.08 -33.81 -40.43
C THR A 392 68.43 -32.71 -39.59
N MET A 393 68.90 -31.47 -39.72
CA MET A 393 68.40 -30.35 -38.91
C MET A 393 67.06 -29.80 -39.42
N GLN A 394 66.95 -29.56 -40.72
CA GLN A 394 65.82 -28.87 -41.36
C GLN A 394 64.85 -29.82 -42.08
N GLY A 395 65.27 -31.04 -42.40
CA GLY A 395 64.48 -31.93 -43.26
C GLY A 395 64.48 -31.52 -44.73
N GLU A 396 63.63 -32.16 -45.52
CA GLU A 396 63.43 -31.84 -46.92
C GLU A 396 62.49 -30.62 -47.05
N ASN A 397 62.94 -29.55 -47.73
CA ASN A 397 62.20 -28.29 -47.92
C ASN A 397 61.00 -28.46 -48.86
N ALA A 398 60.01 -29.24 -48.45
CA ALA A 398 58.73 -29.38 -49.14
C ALA A 398 57.61 -28.90 -48.23
N GLU A 399 57.26 -27.63 -48.42
CA GLU A 399 56.00 -26.95 -48.04
C GLU A 399 55.28 -27.51 -46.80
N CYS A 400 55.39 -26.73 -45.72
CA CYS A 400 54.46 -26.56 -44.61
C CYS A 400 53.16 -27.39 -44.73
N SER A 401 53.24 -28.67 -44.35
CA SER A 401 52.08 -29.54 -44.17
C SER A 401 52.34 -30.29 -42.87
N LEU A 402 51.40 -30.13 -41.94
CA LEU A 402 51.37 -30.73 -40.61
C LEU A 402 51.85 -32.19 -40.66
N GLY A 403 52.99 -32.48 -40.03
CA GLY A 403 53.48 -33.86 -39.84
C GLY A 403 54.85 -34.22 -40.44
N LYS A 404 55.73 -33.27 -40.76
CA LYS A 404 57.11 -33.58 -41.18
C LYS A 404 58.10 -33.25 -40.06
N PHE A 405 58.62 -34.30 -39.42
CA PHE A 405 59.56 -34.24 -38.29
C PHE A 405 60.91 -33.65 -38.71
N SER A 406 61.22 -32.46 -38.20
CA SER A 406 62.50 -31.79 -38.33
C SER A 406 62.89 -31.28 -36.95
N ILE A 407 64.13 -31.54 -36.55
CA ILE A 407 64.64 -31.11 -35.24
C ILE A 407 64.39 -29.61 -35.03
N LEU A 408 64.65 -28.78 -36.05
CA LEU A 408 64.39 -27.33 -35.98
C LEU A 408 62.90 -26.96 -36.02
N ALA A 409 62.10 -27.61 -36.87
CA ALA A 409 60.68 -27.30 -36.99
C ALA A 409 59.90 -27.64 -35.70
N ASP A 410 60.23 -28.76 -35.07
CA ASP A 410 59.56 -29.23 -33.86
C ASP A 410 60.01 -28.45 -32.62
N ILE A 411 61.30 -28.11 -32.50
CA ILE A 411 61.78 -27.19 -31.46
C ILE A 411 61.07 -25.83 -31.56
N CYS A 412 60.95 -25.28 -32.77
CA CYS A 412 60.23 -24.03 -33.00
C CYS A 412 58.73 -24.16 -32.69
N SER A 413 58.09 -25.27 -33.07
CA SER A 413 56.66 -25.49 -32.79
C SER A 413 56.37 -25.62 -31.30
N VAL A 414 57.29 -26.19 -30.52
CA VAL A 414 57.11 -26.34 -29.06
C VAL A 414 57.41 -25.05 -28.30
N LEU A 415 58.32 -24.20 -28.81
CA LEU A 415 58.72 -22.95 -28.14
C LEU A 415 57.90 -21.70 -28.53
N TYR A 416 57.16 -21.73 -29.64
CA TYR A 416 56.37 -20.58 -30.15
C TYR A 416 54.86 -20.67 -29.94
N PHE A 417 54.36 -21.60 -29.11
CA PHE A 417 52.95 -21.65 -28.71
C PHE A 417 52.68 -21.09 -27.32
#